data_AF-A0A2N7RGP0-F1
#
_entry.id   AF-A0A2N7RGP0-F1
#
_cell.length_a   1.000
_cell.length_b   1.000
_cell.length_c   1.000
_cell.angle_alpha   90.00
_cell.angle_beta   90.00
_cell.angle_gamma   90.00
#
_symmetry.space_group_name_H-M   'P 1'
#
loop_
_entity.id
_entity.type
_entity.pdbx_description
1 polymer ?
#
loop_
_entity_poly.entity_id
_entity_poly.type
_entity_poly.pdbx_seq_one_letter_code
_entity_poly.pdbx_strand_id
1 'polypeptide(L)'
;MSSPALETCLAKLYTDDALREAFLRAPHAQALLHGLSPQEAEAMAAIDRIGLQMAAASYQAKRAGRAAHGSQPKAARRWWQRLLPAWR
;
A
#
# COMPACT_ATOMS: atom_id res chain seq x y z
N MET A 1 -17.40 6.14 -5.08
CA MET A 1 -16.49 5.48 -4.11
C MET A 1 -15.88 4.27 -4.80
N SER A 2 -14.63 3.94 -4.49
CA SER A 2 -13.97 2.71 -4.98
C SER A 2 -14.66 1.46 -4.43
N SER A 3 -14.62 0.34 -5.17
CA SER A 3 -15.09 -0.93 -4.65
C SER A 3 -14.07 -1.54 -3.66
N PRO A 4 -14.51 -2.36 -2.69
CA PRO A 4 -13.60 -3.08 -1.80
C PRO A 4 -12.61 -4.00 -2.55
N ALA A 5 -13.01 -4.54 -3.70
CA ALA A 5 -12.16 -5.38 -4.54
C ALA A 5 -11.01 -4.57 -5.15
N LEU A 6 -11.31 -3.37 -5.66
CA LEU A 6 -10.30 -2.46 -6.19
C LEU A 6 -9.31 -2.01 -5.12
N GLU A 7 -9.80 -1.66 -3.93
CA GLU A 7 -8.94 -1.29 -2.79
C GLU A 7 -8.03 -2.45 -2.37
N THR A 8 -8.57 -3.67 -2.32
CA THR A 8 -7.81 -4.88 -2.01
C THR A 8 -6.73 -5.14 -3.07
N CYS A 9 -7.06 -4.98 -4.35
CA CYS A 9 -6.12 -5.14 -5.45
C CYS A 9 -4.95 -4.15 -5.33
N LEU A 10 -5.25 -2.86 -5.11
CA LEU A 10 -4.23 -1.83 -4.92
C LEU A 10 -3.34 -2.10 -3.69
N ALA A 11 -3.92 -2.48 -2.56
CA ALA A 11 -3.17 -2.80 -1.35
C ALA A 11 -2.18 -3.96 -1.59
N LYS A 12 -2.59 -4.99 -2.34
CA LYS A 12 -1.72 -6.09 -2.72
C LYS A 12 -0.60 -5.64 -3.65
N LEU A 13 -0.89 -4.83 -4.67
CA LEU A 13 0.14 -4.31 -5.58
C LEU A 13 1.24 -3.52 -4.85
N TYR A 14 0.90 -2.82 -3.78
CA TYR A 14 1.89 -2.09 -2.96
C TYR A 14 2.78 -2.98 -2.09
N THR A 15 2.39 -4.22 -1.83
CA THR A 15 3.01 -5.06 -0.79
C THR A 15 3.50 -6.43 -1.26
N ASP A 16 3.02 -6.90 -2.40
CA ASP A 16 3.37 -8.17 -3.04
C ASP A 16 4.13 -7.89 -4.34
N ASP A 17 5.39 -8.30 -4.39
CA ASP A 17 6.31 -8.03 -5.49
C ASP A 17 6.01 -8.89 -6.71
N ALA A 18 5.74 -10.18 -6.48
CA ALA A 18 5.43 -11.12 -7.55
C ALA A 18 4.14 -10.72 -8.26
N LEU A 19 3.12 -10.32 -7.48
CA LEU A 19 1.89 -9.82 -8.04
C LEU A 19 2.11 -8.52 -8.82
N ARG A 20 2.88 -7.58 -8.26
CA ARG A 20 3.16 -6.31 -8.94
C ARG A 20 3.90 -6.52 -10.27
N GLU A 21 4.87 -7.43 -10.32
CA GLU A 21 5.57 -7.77 -11.55
C GLU A 21 4.64 -8.38 -12.60
N ALA A 22 3.76 -9.30 -12.20
CA ALA A 22 2.75 -9.86 -13.10
C ALA A 22 1.80 -8.78 -13.62
N PHE A 23 1.35 -7.89 -12.74
CA PHE A 23 0.48 -6.77 -13.09
C PHE A 23 1.15 -5.81 -14.09
N LEU A 24 2.41 -5.44 -13.89
CA LEU A 24 3.12 -4.53 -14.80
C LEU A 24 3.28 -5.11 -16.21
N ARG A 25 3.25 -6.43 -16.37
CA ARG A 25 3.27 -7.10 -17.69
C ARG A 25 1.91 -7.13 -18.36
N ALA A 26 0.83 -7.29 -17.60
CA ALA A 26 -0.52 -7.46 -18.13
C ALA A 26 -1.60 -6.87 -17.19
N PRO A 27 -1.68 -5.53 -17.06
CA PRO A 27 -2.40 -4.91 -15.95
C PRO A 27 -3.91 -5.14 -16.02
N HIS A 28 -4.50 -5.03 -17.22
CA HIS A 28 -5.92 -5.30 -17.43
C HIS A 28 -6.28 -6.76 -17.10
N ALA A 29 -5.50 -7.71 -17.63
CA ALA A 29 -5.75 -9.13 -17.41
C ALA A 29 -5.61 -9.51 -15.92
N GLN A 30 -4.59 -8.98 -15.25
CA GLN A 30 -4.39 -9.20 -13.81
C GLN A 30 -5.51 -8.57 -12.97
N ALA A 31 -5.98 -7.36 -13.31
CA ALA A 31 -7.11 -6.75 -12.64
C ALA A 31 -8.38 -7.64 -12.72
N LEU A 32 -8.71 -8.15 -13.90
CA LEU A 32 -9.83 -9.08 -14.09
C LEU A 32 -9.67 -10.38 -13.27
N LEU A 33 -8.46 -10.96 -13.25
CA LEU A 33 -8.16 -12.15 -12.44
C LEU A 33 -8.35 -11.91 -10.94
N HIS A 34 -8.23 -10.66 -10.49
CA HIS A 34 -8.50 -10.24 -9.12
C HIS A 34 -9.95 -9.85 -8.85
N GLY A 35 -10.86 -10.12 -9.79
CA GLY A 35 -12.30 -9.93 -9.61
C GLY A 35 -12.77 -8.50 -9.80
N LEU A 36 -11.96 -7.64 -10.42
CA LEU A 36 -12.40 -6.29 -10.80
C LEU A 36 -13.35 -6.37 -11.99
N SER A 37 -14.31 -5.44 -12.03
CA SER A 37 -15.15 -5.25 -13.20
C SER A 37 -14.31 -4.79 -14.42
N PRO A 38 -14.82 -4.92 -15.66
CA PRO A 38 -14.12 -4.43 -16.85
C PRO A 38 -13.74 -2.95 -16.76
N GLN A 39 -14.64 -2.10 -16.25
CA GLN A 39 -14.39 -0.67 -16.08
C GLN A 39 -13.25 -0.41 -15.08
N GLU A 40 -13.22 -1.14 -13.97
CA GLU A 40 -12.14 -1.04 -13.00
C GLU A 40 -10.82 -1.59 -13.55
N ALA A 41 -10.86 -2.65 -14.36
CA ALA A 41 -9.68 -3.19 -15.02
C ALA A 41 -9.07 -2.20 -16.03
N GLU A 42 -9.91 -1.47 -16.77
CA GLU A 42 -9.47 -0.37 -17.64
C GLU A 42 -8.83 0.76 -16.82
N ALA A 43 -9.48 1.19 -15.74
CA ALA A 43 -8.92 2.19 -14.84
C ALA A 43 -7.58 1.76 -14.24
N MET A 44 -7.47 0.49 -13.83
CA MET A 44 -6.23 -0.11 -13.32
C MET A 44 -5.14 -0.16 -14.40
N ALA A 45 -5.49 -0.43 -15.66
CA ALA A 45 -4.52 -0.43 -16.76
C ALA A 45 -3.94 0.94 -17.07
N ALA A 46 -4.67 2.01 -16.72
CA ALA A 46 -4.31 3.40 -16.93
C ALA A 46 -3.55 4.05 -15.75
N ILE A 47 -3.32 3.35 -14.64
CA ILE A 47 -2.65 3.94 -13.47
C ILE A 47 -1.20 4.34 -13.78
N ASP A 48 -0.69 5.30 -13.01
CA ASP A 48 0.72 5.66 -13.03
C ASP A 48 1.59 4.51 -12.49
N ARG A 49 2.29 3.84 -13.42
CA ARG A 49 3.17 2.70 -13.13
C ARG A 49 4.41 3.13 -12.35
N ILE A 50 4.93 4.33 -12.62
CA ILE A 50 6.11 4.85 -11.93
C ILE A 50 5.72 5.15 -10.49
N GLY A 51 4.62 5.87 -10.29
CA GLY A 51 4.06 6.14 -8.96
C GLY A 51 3.79 4.87 -8.16
N LEU A 52 3.22 3.83 -8.80
CA LEU A 52 3.02 2.52 -8.16
C LEU A 52 4.34 1.90 -7.67
N GLN A 53 5.37 1.86 -8.53
CA GLN A 53 6.67 1.29 -8.17
C GLN A 53 7.36 2.09 -7.05
N MET A 54 7.31 3.42 -7.11
CA MET A 54 7.87 4.30 -6.08
C MET A 54 7.18 4.11 -4.72
N ALA A 55 5.85 4.03 -4.73
CA ALA A 55 5.08 3.79 -3.52
C ALA A 55 5.38 2.40 -2.92
N ALA A 56 5.42 1.36 -3.76
CA ALA A 56 5.76 0.01 -3.31
C ALA A 56 7.17 -0.06 -2.68
N ALA A 57 8.18 0.52 -3.31
CA ALA A 57 9.54 0.60 -2.77
C ALA A 57 9.57 1.31 -1.40
N SER A 58 8.80 2.40 -1.26
CA SER A 58 8.66 3.13 0.00
C SER A 58 8.04 2.27 1.11
N TYR A 59 7.03 1.47 0.79
CA TYR A 59 6.39 0.56 1.76
C TYR A 59 7.30 -0.60 2.14
N GLN A 60 8.02 -1.19 1.20
CA GLN A 60 9.02 -2.22 1.48
C GLN A 60 10.10 -1.70 2.44
N ALA A 61 10.67 -0.52 2.18
CA ALA A 61 11.68 0.10 3.04
C ALA A 61 11.14 0.33 4.46
N LYS A 62 9.90 0.84 4.59
CA LYS A 62 9.24 1.03 5.89
C LYS A 62 9.02 -0.30 6.63
N ARG A 63 8.67 -1.37 5.92
CA ARG A 63 8.46 -2.71 6.50
C ARG A 63 9.78 -3.34 6.93
N ALA A 64 10.81 -3.28 6.10
CA ALA A 64 12.15 -3.76 6.41
C ALA A 64 12.73 -3.02 7.64
N GLY A 65 12.57 -1.70 7.70
CA GLY A 65 12.98 -0.90 8.87
C GLY A 65 12.27 -1.31 10.16
N ARG A 66 10.97 -1.62 10.11
CA ARG A 66 10.20 -2.14 11.25
C ARG A 66 10.57 -3.58 11.63
N ALA A 67 10.89 -4.43 10.66
CA ALA A 67 11.35 -5.79 10.91
C ALA A 67 12.75 -5.82 11.54
N ALA A 68 13.65 -4.96 11.07
CA ALA A 68 15.01 -4.80 11.62
C ALA A 68 14.99 -4.19 13.04
N HIS A 69 14.05 -3.29 13.32
CA HIS A 69 13.80 -2.75 14.65
C HIS A 69 12.73 -3.56 15.38
N GLY A 70 12.83 -4.90 15.28
CA GLY A 70 11.83 -5.86 15.76
C GLY A 70 11.12 -5.36 17.01
N SER A 71 9.85 -5.02 16.84
CA SER A 71 8.82 -4.70 17.84
C SER A 71 9.29 -4.64 19.30
N GLN A 72 10.23 -3.76 19.62
CA GLN A 72 10.37 -3.21 20.94
C GLN A 72 9.26 -2.17 21.01
N PRO A 73 8.27 -2.27 21.90
CA PRO A 73 7.31 -1.21 22.13
C PRO A 73 8.08 -0.04 22.75
N LYS A 74 8.83 0.71 21.92
CA LYS A 74 9.53 1.92 22.32
C LYS A 74 8.46 2.96 22.55
N ALA A 75 7.98 3.03 23.79
CA ALA A 75 7.71 4.23 24.60
C ALA A 75 7.26 5.51 23.85
N ALA A 76 6.53 5.38 22.74
CA ALA A 76 6.01 6.52 22.01
C ALA A 76 5.03 7.28 22.90
N ARG A 77 4.46 6.65 23.93
CA ARG A 77 3.51 7.24 24.89
C ARG A 77 3.97 8.50 25.65
N ARG A 78 5.24 8.93 25.61
CA ARG A 78 5.71 10.04 26.48
C ARG A 78 5.97 11.39 25.82
N TRP A 79 6.07 11.52 24.50
CA TRP A 79 6.45 12.82 23.89
C TRP A 79 5.25 13.78 23.74
N TRP A 80 4.12 13.29 23.24
CA TRP A 80 2.85 14.05 23.12
C TRP A 80 2.22 14.43 24.47
N GLN A 81 2.44 13.66 25.55
CA GLN A 81 1.99 14.01 26.91
C GLN A 81 2.72 15.24 27.48
N ARG A 82 3.89 15.60 26.93
CA ARG A 82 4.61 16.83 27.30
C ARG A 82 4.14 18.06 26.52
N LEU A 83 3.28 17.89 25.51
CA LEU A 83 2.82 18.96 24.62
C LEU A 83 1.36 19.38 24.85
N LEU A 84 0.67 18.76 25.82
CA LEU A 84 -0.63 19.24 26.28
C LEU A 84 -0.41 20.03 27.58
N PRO A 85 -0.37 21.38 27.55
CA PRO A 85 -0.55 22.12 28.79
C PRO A 85 -1.89 21.71 29.38
N ALA A 86 -1.93 21.43 30.68
CA ALA A 86 -3.16 21.13 31.39
C ALA A 86 -4.10 22.34 31.26
N TRP A 87 -5.13 22.22 30.42
CA TRP A 87 -6.21 23.19 30.37
C TRP A 87 -7.05 22.99 31.63
N ARG A 88 -7.04 24.02 32.47
CA ARG A 88 -7.81 24.14 33.70
C ARG A 88 -9.04 24.98 33.41
#